data_AF-A0A4S4FQ00-F1
#
_entry.id   AF-A0A4S4FQ00-F1
#
_cell.length_a   1.000
_cell.length_b   1.000
_cell.length_c   1.000
_cell.angle_alpha   90.00
_cell.angle_beta   90.00
_cell.angle_gamma   90.00
#
_symmetry.space_group_name_H-M   'P 1'
#
loop_
_entity.id
_entity.type
_entity.pdbx_description
1 polymer ?
#
loop_
_entity_poly.entity_id
_entity_poly.type
_entity_poly.pdbx_seq_one_letter_code
_entity_poly.pdbx_strand_id
1 'polypeptide(L)'
;MAVGTAVVASLSVTSSLAAWTDREYVRAANVSTLNCASAAPVNSTSWARVMADSVLTSNLDAVAALNGITVSNIKPATSSSATGVASPTPLGSDAWSSPVDLSAVSVPVSAGVTYPIGASTGAYTQYGRDTSAGLSVGASGAVTSGSGGAVALETPGAATPREADLALSSTLNGILPAAGTTVANLADVHLRVGAVGALASYNSCAVLWAGSSALAGNLTRNYLVNGMKLEFTSQVVKDLGTSINGQLTTLQTTLNALTGSGSSVTGSTLTGLKGAVNGLTGLVTTSGVSIIPPTLSTATVSVNYNLTPVKNLLSTTVGGGGVTANLTTGAVTADLATIFGDRYGTSGLNGLSPNTSVLTPEVLSDVSSRLGTVLGALVGSSGTLATALTAALNAATVTVVLQGSMDLRLGLITLLGFPYTATISGTVGSFAGAGTQPTVSVAVQAGTGLLDTVLATLGITSATLLQQVGDALVTPLINSVYPLLKPIVATLISTAPTLAAGTVSNLGTVTVPSALVNLAPVLTILRTLVSVTVNARPDQPNPVGYPATAATGRYFVSALKVGVVNATSTPVVGLFLASASVGPNTVR
;
A
#
# COMPACT_ATOMS: atom_id res chain seq x y z
N MET A 1 -97.08 -10.88 26.58
CA MET A 1 -96.69 -9.84 27.56
C MET A 1 -95.86 -10.52 28.65
N ALA A 2 -94.77 -9.89 29.08
CA ALA A 2 -93.74 -10.34 30.05
C ALA A 2 -92.86 -11.51 29.56
N VAL A 3 -91.61 -11.29 29.12
CA VAL A 3 -90.38 -10.97 29.90
C VAL A 3 -90.11 -12.02 30.96
N GLY A 4 -89.11 -12.86 30.69
CA GLY A 4 -88.61 -13.87 31.61
C GLY A 4 -87.44 -13.36 32.46
N THR A 5 -86.95 -14.22 33.34
CA THR A 5 -85.52 -14.36 33.64
C THR A 5 -85.29 -15.67 34.38
N ALA A 6 -84.33 -16.47 33.92
CA ALA A 6 -83.73 -17.53 34.73
C ALA A 6 -82.22 -17.33 34.75
N VAL A 7 -81.72 -17.47 35.97
CA VAL A 7 -80.38 -17.18 36.48
C VAL A 7 -79.30 -18.05 35.85
N VAL A 8 -78.13 -17.43 35.66
CA VAL A 8 -76.87 -18.01 35.18
C VAL A 8 -76.26 -18.92 36.26
N ALA A 9 -75.93 -20.16 35.89
CA ALA A 9 -74.98 -21.00 36.62
C ALA A 9 -73.67 -21.08 35.81
N SER A 10 -72.56 -20.76 36.48
CA SER A 10 -71.19 -20.79 35.94
C SER A 10 -70.70 -22.21 35.70
N LEU A 11 -70.16 -22.48 34.51
CA LEU A 11 -69.43 -23.71 34.19
C LEU A 11 -67.99 -23.42 33.80
N SER A 12 -67.09 -24.20 34.42
CA SER A 12 -65.66 -24.30 34.21
C SER A 12 -65.33 -24.78 32.79
N VAL A 13 -64.25 -24.24 32.21
CA VAL A 13 -63.81 -24.49 30.83
C VAL A 13 -62.85 -25.68 30.77
N THR A 14 -63.15 -26.65 29.92
CA THR A 14 -62.19 -27.61 29.35
C THR A 14 -62.35 -27.61 27.83
N SER A 15 -61.24 -27.52 27.09
CA SER A 15 -61.24 -27.33 25.63
C SER A 15 -61.93 -28.49 24.90
N SER A 16 -63.03 -28.20 24.20
CA SER A 16 -63.61 -29.09 23.20
C SER A 16 -63.29 -28.56 21.80
N LEU A 17 -63.24 -29.46 20.82
CA LEU A 17 -63.10 -29.21 19.38
C LEU A 17 -64.34 -28.49 18.80
N ALA A 18 -64.73 -27.37 19.39
CA ALA A 18 -65.70 -26.45 18.83
C ALA A 18 -64.91 -25.25 18.30
N ALA A 19 -64.69 -25.23 16.99
CA ALA A 19 -64.36 -24.01 16.28
C ALA A 19 -65.53 -23.04 16.50
N TRP A 20 -65.37 -22.08 17.41
CA TRP A 20 -66.18 -20.88 17.37
C TRP A 20 -65.63 -20.05 16.21
N THR A 21 -66.20 -20.20 15.03
CA THR A 21 -66.22 -19.09 14.08
C THR A 21 -67.13 -18.04 14.69
N ASP A 22 -66.57 -17.19 15.54
CA ASP A 22 -67.27 -15.97 15.90
C ASP A 22 -67.23 -15.07 14.66
N ARG A 23 -68.39 -14.84 14.07
CA ARG A 23 -68.57 -13.74 13.11
C ARG A 23 -68.83 -12.51 13.96
N GLU A 24 -67.76 -11.95 14.52
CA GLU A 24 -67.83 -10.64 15.14
C GLU A 24 -68.01 -9.61 14.00
N TYR A 25 -69.28 -9.27 13.72
CA TYR A 25 -69.63 -8.20 12.80
C TYR A 25 -69.28 -6.86 13.46
N VAL A 26 -68.06 -6.39 13.21
CA VAL A 26 -67.66 -5.04 13.61
C VAL A 26 -68.39 -4.04 12.69
N ARG A 27 -69.48 -3.43 13.19
CA ARG A 27 -70.24 -2.36 12.51
C ARG A 27 -69.57 -0.98 12.70
N ALA A 28 -68.26 -0.88 12.56
CA ALA A 28 -67.63 0.42 12.41
C ALA A 28 -67.56 0.76 10.91
N ALA A 29 -67.94 1.97 10.52
CA ALA A 29 -67.82 2.46 9.14
C ALA A 29 -66.38 2.47 8.58
N ASN A 30 -65.39 2.13 9.43
CA ASN A 30 -63.96 2.15 9.14
C ASN A 30 -63.27 0.79 9.39
N VAL A 31 -63.98 -0.34 9.28
CA VAL A 31 -63.32 -1.66 9.18
C VAL A 31 -62.87 -1.86 7.74
N SER A 32 -61.82 -1.16 7.35
CA SER A 32 -61.14 -1.41 6.08
C SER A 32 -60.34 -2.71 6.23
N THR A 33 -60.73 -3.76 5.50
CA THR A 33 -59.83 -4.90 5.29
C THR A 33 -58.73 -4.45 4.35
N LEU A 34 -57.47 -4.53 4.81
CA LEU A 34 -56.31 -4.22 3.97
C LEU A 34 -56.36 -5.11 2.72
N ASN A 35 -56.65 -4.55 1.54
CA ASN A 35 -56.65 -5.35 0.32
C ASN A 35 -55.43 -4.98 -0.53
N CYS A 36 -54.42 -5.85 -0.55
CA CYS A 36 -53.23 -5.63 -1.38
C CYS A 36 -53.49 -5.72 -2.89
N ALA A 37 -54.67 -6.17 -3.32
CA ALA A 37 -55.13 -6.10 -4.70
C ALA A 37 -55.86 -4.77 -5.02
N SER A 38 -56.10 -3.91 -4.03
CA SER A 38 -56.65 -2.56 -4.27
C SER A 38 -55.57 -1.62 -4.83
N ALA A 39 -55.98 -0.56 -5.52
CA ALA A 39 -55.05 0.33 -6.22
C ALA A 39 -54.17 1.19 -5.27
N ALA A 40 -54.61 1.42 -4.02
CA ALA A 40 -53.92 2.30 -3.09
C ALA A 40 -54.14 1.94 -1.60
N PRO A 41 -53.73 0.74 -1.15
CA PRO A 41 -53.92 0.30 0.24
C PRO A 41 -52.95 0.91 1.25
N VAL A 42 -51.79 1.42 0.82
CA VAL A 42 -50.66 1.68 1.73
C VAL A 42 -49.98 3.03 1.47
N ASN A 43 -49.70 3.76 2.53
CA ASN A 43 -48.75 4.88 2.53
C ASN A 43 -47.34 4.32 2.58
N SER A 44 -46.48 4.74 1.66
CA SER A 44 -45.13 4.22 1.53
C SER A 44 -44.10 5.34 1.50
N THR A 45 -42.97 5.15 2.18
CA THR A 45 -41.87 6.12 2.17
C THR A 45 -40.51 5.43 2.05
N SER A 46 -39.61 6.05 1.30
CA SER A 46 -38.23 5.65 1.15
C SER A 46 -37.29 6.84 1.30
N TRP A 47 -36.05 6.55 1.67
CA TRP A 47 -35.01 7.55 1.83
C TRP A 47 -33.67 6.98 1.38
N ALA A 48 -32.84 7.83 0.78
CA ALA A 48 -31.49 7.44 0.44
C ALA A 48 -30.54 8.63 0.54
N ARG A 49 -29.35 8.37 1.07
CA ARG A 49 -28.32 9.38 1.24
C ARG A 49 -26.91 8.86 1.01
N VAL A 50 -26.10 9.56 0.23
CA VAL A 50 -24.71 9.16 -0.04
C VAL A 50 -23.82 9.32 1.19
N MET A 51 -24.02 10.39 1.95
CA MET A 51 -23.20 10.73 3.11
C MET A 51 -24.06 11.36 4.20
N ALA A 52 -23.94 10.88 5.44
CA ALA A 52 -24.75 11.37 6.55
C ALA A 52 -23.99 11.41 7.88
N ASP A 53 -24.64 12.00 8.90
CA ASP A 53 -24.18 12.20 10.28
C ASP A 53 -23.20 13.39 10.44
N SER A 54 -22.07 13.25 11.15
CA SER A 54 -21.35 14.41 11.69
C SER A 54 -19.85 14.27 11.63
N VAL A 55 -19.19 15.43 11.44
CA VAL A 55 -17.75 15.58 11.44
C VAL A 55 -17.40 16.71 12.40
N LEU A 56 -16.62 16.41 13.43
CA LEU A 56 -16.31 17.31 14.54
C LEU A 56 -17.61 17.84 15.16
N THR A 57 -17.81 19.15 15.12
CA THR A 57 -19.01 19.85 15.60
C THR A 57 -20.02 20.13 14.48
N SER A 58 -19.68 19.80 13.23
CA SER A 58 -20.51 20.08 12.06
C SER A 58 -21.43 18.91 11.76
N ASN A 59 -22.73 19.16 11.77
CA ASN A 59 -23.73 18.21 11.31
C ASN A 59 -23.84 18.28 9.77
N LEU A 60 -23.59 17.17 9.08
CA LEU A 60 -23.71 17.10 7.62
C LEU A 60 -25.17 17.22 7.16
N ASP A 61 -26.16 17.02 8.04
CA ASP A 61 -27.57 17.32 7.79
C ASP A 61 -27.82 18.79 7.46
N ALA A 62 -26.95 19.70 7.93
CA ALA A 62 -27.05 21.12 7.63
C ALA A 62 -26.45 21.50 6.26
N VAL A 63 -25.68 20.59 5.65
CA VAL A 63 -25.02 20.84 4.37
C VAL A 63 -26.00 20.51 3.25
N ALA A 64 -26.59 21.57 2.68
CA ALA A 64 -27.57 21.44 1.61
C ALA A 64 -27.09 20.49 0.51
N ALA A 65 -25.86 20.63 -0.01
CA ALA A 65 -25.28 19.77 -1.05
C ALA A 65 -25.35 18.25 -0.77
N LEU A 66 -25.48 17.85 0.50
CA LEU A 66 -25.47 16.47 0.95
C LEU A 66 -26.84 15.91 1.34
N ASN A 67 -27.95 16.66 1.33
CA ASN A 67 -29.23 16.09 1.75
C ASN A 67 -29.63 14.88 0.89
N GLY A 68 -30.24 13.91 1.55
CA GLY A 68 -30.77 12.72 0.90
C GLY A 68 -32.01 13.02 0.04
N ILE A 69 -32.36 12.06 -0.81
CA ILE A 69 -33.69 12.03 -1.43
C ILE A 69 -34.66 11.34 -0.45
N THR A 70 -35.83 11.94 -0.26
CA THR A 70 -36.97 11.28 0.39
C THR A 70 -38.08 11.15 -0.64
N VAL A 71 -38.59 9.95 -0.83
CA VAL A 71 -39.74 9.69 -1.69
C VAL A 71 -40.89 9.22 -0.81
N SER A 72 -42.10 9.63 -1.17
CA SER A 72 -43.30 9.29 -0.42
C SER A 72 -44.50 9.19 -1.35
N ASN A 73 -45.32 8.17 -1.15
CA ASN A 73 -46.64 8.06 -1.76
C ASN A 73 -47.66 7.97 -0.62
N ILE A 74 -48.20 9.12 -0.22
CA ILE A 74 -49.07 9.29 0.95
C ILE A 74 -50.44 9.82 0.49
N LYS A 75 -51.53 9.29 1.03
CA LYS A 75 -52.90 9.75 0.76
C LYS A 75 -53.02 11.29 0.92
N PRO A 76 -53.73 11.99 0.02
CA PRO A 76 -54.60 11.48 -1.05
C PRO A 76 -53.90 11.11 -2.37
N ALA A 77 -52.57 11.22 -2.46
CA ALA A 77 -51.85 11.00 -3.71
C ALA A 77 -51.88 9.53 -4.15
N THR A 78 -51.96 9.32 -5.47
CA THR A 78 -51.81 8.01 -6.12
C THR A 78 -50.44 7.82 -6.75
N SER A 79 -49.74 8.91 -7.07
CA SER A 79 -48.34 8.94 -7.50
C SER A 79 -47.43 9.42 -6.37
N SER A 80 -46.15 9.06 -6.43
CA SER A 80 -45.19 9.51 -5.43
C SER A 80 -44.70 10.94 -5.68
N SER A 81 -44.21 11.56 -4.61
CA SER A 81 -43.50 12.83 -4.63
C SER A 81 -42.12 12.66 -4.02
N ALA A 82 -41.14 13.44 -4.47
CA ALA A 82 -39.79 13.45 -3.91
C ALA A 82 -39.37 14.82 -3.39
N THR A 83 -38.58 14.82 -2.32
CA THR A 83 -37.88 15.99 -1.79
C THR A 83 -36.38 15.68 -1.70
N GLY A 84 -35.54 16.71 -1.90
CA GLY A 84 -34.08 16.57 -1.97
C GLY A 84 -33.36 17.90 -2.27
N VAL A 85 -32.04 17.84 -2.41
CA VAL A 85 -31.12 19.00 -2.58
C VAL A 85 -31.21 19.66 -3.94
N ALA A 86 -31.07 18.84 -4.98
CA ALA A 86 -31.43 19.20 -6.33
C ALA A 86 -32.89 18.79 -6.51
N SER A 87 -33.65 19.53 -7.31
CA SER A 87 -34.99 19.10 -7.72
C SER A 87 -34.89 17.67 -8.24
N PRO A 88 -35.42 16.66 -7.52
CA PRO A 88 -35.26 15.27 -7.92
C PRO A 88 -35.85 15.08 -9.31
N THR A 89 -35.15 14.34 -10.16
CA THR A 89 -35.60 14.06 -11.52
C THR A 89 -36.59 12.89 -11.49
N PRO A 90 -37.82 13.06 -11.99
CA PRO A 90 -38.76 11.95 -12.09
C PRO A 90 -38.30 10.95 -13.16
N LEU A 91 -38.35 9.66 -12.82
CA LEU A 91 -38.07 8.53 -13.71
C LEU A 91 -39.37 7.78 -14.10
N GLY A 92 -40.52 8.33 -13.72
CA GLY A 92 -41.85 7.75 -13.87
C GLY A 92 -42.82 8.37 -12.87
N SER A 93 -43.98 7.73 -12.65
CA SER A 93 -44.99 8.19 -11.68
C SER A 93 -44.58 8.03 -10.22
N ASP A 94 -43.72 7.06 -9.93
CA ASP A 94 -43.44 6.63 -8.56
C ASP A 94 -41.95 6.61 -8.19
N ALA A 95 -41.06 6.90 -9.15
CA ALA A 95 -39.62 6.76 -9.01
C ALA A 95 -38.88 8.06 -9.33
N TRP A 96 -37.84 8.33 -8.56
CA TRP A 96 -37.10 9.59 -8.60
C TRP A 96 -35.60 9.35 -8.40
N SER A 97 -34.77 10.17 -9.04
CA SER A 97 -33.33 10.19 -8.83
C SER A 97 -32.81 11.59 -8.52
N SER A 98 -31.71 11.68 -7.78
CA SER A 98 -30.99 12.92 -7.55
C SER A 98 -29.49 12.64 -7.68
N PRO A 99 -28.79 13.25 -8.65
CA PRO A 99 -27.34 13.22 -8.65
C PRO A 99 -26.79 13.96 -7.42
N VAL A 100 -25.63 13.52 -6.94
CA VAL A 100 -24.87 14.18 -5.87
C VAL A 100 -23.52 14.54 -6.43
N ASP A 101 -23.25 15.84 -6.51
CA ASP A 101 -21.93 16.34 -6.86
C ASP A 101 -21.11 16.52 -5.58
N LEU A 102 -20.22 15.57 -5.33
CA LEU A 102 -19.33 15.61 -4.17
C LEU A 102 -18.16 16.59 -4.36
N SER A 103 -17.92 17.09 -5.57
CA SER A 103 -16.89 18.12 -5.81
C SER A 103 -17.30 19.48 -5.24
N ALA A 104 -18.60 19.71 -5.03
CA ALA A 104 -19.14 20.88 -4.35
C ALA A 104 -19.06 20.80 -2.81
N VAL A 105 -18.68 19.64 -2.25
CA VAL A 105 -18.59 19.36 -0.81
C VAL A 105 -17.16 19.61 -0.32
N SER A 106 -16.58 20.75 -0.68
CA SER A 106 -15.45 21.31 0.06
C SER A 106 -16.02 22.08 1.25
N VAL A 107 -16.53 21.36 2.26
CA VAL A 107 -17.00 22.00 3.49
C VAL A 107 -15.77 22.39 4.29
N PRO A 108 -15.47 23.70 4.47
CA PRO A 108 -14.46 24.12 5.41
C PRO A 108 -15.00 23.83 6.81
N VAL A 109 -14.70 22.65 7.34
CA VAL A 109 -14.99 22.35 8.74
C VAL A 109 -14.05 23.25 9.54
N SER A 110 -14.61 24.14 10.35
CA SER A 110 -13.83 25.05 11.21
C SER A 110 -12.77 24.24 11.96
N ALA A 111 -11.49 24.50 11.66
CA ALA A 111 -10.25 23.79 12.05
C ALA A 111 -9.40 23.21 10.88
N GLY A 112 -9.71 23.53 9.61
CA GLY A 112 -8.79 23.24 8.49
C GLY A 112 -8.86 21.80 7.96
N VAL A 113 -9.93 21.06 8.29
CA VAL A 113 -10.22 19.77 7.68
C VAL A 113 -10.84 20.02 6.31
N THR A 114 -10.06 19.82 5.26
CA THR A 114 -10.59 19.73 3.90
C THR A 114 -10.93 18.27 3.64
N TYR A 115 -12.11 18.02 3.10
CA TYR A 115 -12.58 16.67 2.80
C TYR A 115 -12.40 16.40 1.29
N PRO A 116 -11.28 15.80 0.85
CA PRO A 116 -11.13 15.42 -0.55
C PRO A 116 -11.77 14.04 -0.76
N ILE A 117 -13.11 13.98 -0.87
CA ILE A 117 -13.65 12.96 -1.78
C ILE A 117 -13.17 13.42 -3.15
N GLY A 118 -12.02 12.90 -3.58
CA GLY A 118 -11.38 13.38 -4.79
C GLY A 118 -12.41 13.48 -5.92
N ALA A 119 -12.31 14.51 -6.75
CA ALA A 119 -13.14 14.67 -7.94
C ALA A 119 -13.08 13.46 -8.90
N SER A 120 -12.15 12.52 -8.66
CA SER A 120 -12.00 11.22 -9.32
C SER A 120 -13.00 10.13 -8.86
N THR A 121 -13.87 10.42 -7.89
CA THR A 121 -14.87 9.49 -7.32
C THR A 121 -16.22 9.49 -8.04
N GLY A 122 -16.29 10.13 -9.21
CA GLY A 122 -17.41 10.02 -10.15
C GLY A 122 -18.77 10.44 -9.59
N ALA A 123 -19.81 10.34 -10.42
CA ALA A 123 -21.14 10.80 -10.03
C ALA A 123 -21.79 9.81 -9.05
N TYR A 124 -22.08 10.27 -7.84
CA TYR A 124 -22.95 9.53 -6.93
C TYR A 124 -24.40 9.87 -7.24
N THR A 125 -25.31 8.94 -7.01
CA THR A 125 -26.75 9.18 -7.19
C THR A 125 -27.53 8.57 -6.03
N GLN A 126 -28.66 9.21 -5.77
CA GLN A 126 -29.64 8.80 -4.79
C GLN A 126 -30.93 8.48 -5.55
N TYR A 127 -31.59 7.39 -5.19
CA TYR A 127 -32.80 6.90 -5.83
C TYR A 127 -33.84 6.56 -4.77
N GLY A 128 -35.09 6.86 -5.08
CA GLY A 128 -36.23 6.44 -4.28
C GLY A 128 -37.42 6.06 -5.17
N ARG A 129 -38.18 5.06 -4.73
CA ARG A 129 -39.45 4.68 -5.34
C ARG A 129 -40.44 4.28 -4.27
N ASP A 130 -41.65 4.82 -4.36
CA ASP A 130 -42.73 4.53 -3.43
C ASP A 130 -44.04 4.42 -4.19
N THR A 131 -44.79 3.36 -3.98
CA THR A 131 -46.06 3.12 -4.67
C THR A 131 -47.21 3.06 -3.68
N SER A 132 -48.40 3.47 -4.09
CA SER A 132 -49.62 3.33 -3.29
C SER A 132 -49.97 1.87 -2.94
N ALA A 133 -49.36 0.89 -3.62
CA ALA A 133 -49.46 -0.54 -3.34
C ALA A 133 -48.52 -1.02 -2.20
N GLY A 134 -47.69 -0.14 -1.64
CA GLY A 134 -46.83 -0.45 -0.50
C GLY A 134 -45.43 -0.97 -0.85
N LEU A 135 -45.01 -0.89 -2.11
CA LEU A 135 -43.59 -1.05 -2.47
C LEU A 135 -42.83 0.23 -2.18
N SER A 136 -41.78 0.13 -1.36
CA SER A 136 -40.78 1.17 -1.07
C SER A 136 -39.39 0.68 -1.46
N VAL A 137 -38.61 1.52 -2.14
CA VAL A 137 -37.22 1.24 -2.50
C VAL A 137 -36.39 2.50 -2.31
N GLY A 138 -35.34 2.44 -1.50
CA GLY A 138 -34.32 3.49 -1.39
C GLY A 138 -32.96 2.94 -1.79
N ALA A 139 -32.18 3.70 -2.55
CA ALA A 139 -30.81 3.33 -2.92
C ALA A 139 -29.88 4.54 -3.03
N SER A 140 -28.63 4.39 -2.61
CA SER A 140 -27.57 5.39 -2.79
C SER A 140 -26.25 4.73 -3.12
N GLY A 141 -25.40 5.43 -3.89
CA GLY A 141 -24.07 4.93 -4.20
C GLY A 141 -23.47 5.55 -5.46
N ALA A 142 -22.32 5.03 -5.86
CA ALA A 142 -21.65 5.41 -7.11
C ALA A 142 -22.43 4.90 -8.33
N VAL A 143 -22.69 5.77 -9.31
CA VAL A 143 -23.42 5.42 -10.54
C VAL A 143 -22.47 5.25 -11.70
N THR A 144 -22.70 4.18 -12.49
CA THR A 144 -22.08 4.01 -13.80
C THR A 144 -22.95 4.68 -14.86
N SER A 145 -22.32 5.35 -15.82
CA SER A 145 -22.98 6.15 -16.87
C SER A 145 -23.90 5.36 -17.82
N GLY A 146 -23.95 4.03 -17.71
CA GLY A 146 -24.74 3.15 -18.58
C GLY A 146 -26.20 2.93 -18.17
N SER A 147 -26.65 3.41 -16.99
CA SER A 147 -27.89 2.93 -16.38
C SER A 147 -29.01 3.96 -16.19
N GLY A 148 -28.89 5.18 -16.73
CA GLY A 148 -29.98 6.18 -16.66
C GLY A 148 -30.38 6.59 -15.23
N GLY A 149 -29.46 6.52 -14.26
CA GLY A 149 -29.71 6.88 -12.87
C GLY A 149 -30.02 5.71 -11.94
N ALA A 150 -29.86 4.45 -12.39
CA ALA A 150 -29.90 3.30 -11.49
C ALA A 150 -28.60 3.18 -10.69
N VAL A 151 -28.71 3.12 -9.36
CA VAL A 151 -27.60 2.85 -8.44
C VAL A 151 -27.09 1.43 -8.70
N ALA A 152 -25.89 1.31 -9.26
CA ALA A 152 -25.29 0.02 -9.59
C ALA A 152 -24.86 -0.69 -8.30
N LEU A 153 -25.54 -1.78 -7.96
CA LEU A 153 -25.06 -2.77 -6.98
C LEU A 153 -24.25 -3.90 -7.64
N GLU A 154 -24.09 -3.86 -8.97
CA GLU A 154 -23.29 -4.83 -9.69
C GLU A 154 -21.79 -4.62 -9.44
N THR A 155 -21.01 -5.68 -9.65
CA THR A 155 -19.56 -5.66 -9.51
C THR A 155 -18.96 -4.55 -10.39
N PRO A 156 -18.22 -3.60 -9.80
CA PRO A 156 -17.63 -2.48 -10.52
C PRO A 156 -16.77 -2.86 -11.74
N GLY A 157 -16.91 -2.12 -12.82
CA GLY A 157 -16.07 -2.20 -14.02
C GLY A 157 -15.11 -1.02 -14.15
N ALA A 158 -14.36 -0.93 -15.25
CA ALA A 158 -13.39 0.15 -15.48
C ALA A 158 -13.98 1.57 -15.50
N ALA A 159 -15.31 1.70 -15.64
CA ALA A 159 -16.05 2.96 -15.62
C ALA A 159 -16.58 3.35 -14.22
N THR A 160 -16.44 2.49 -13.21
CA THR A 160 -16.86 2.77 -11.84
C THR A 160 -15.82 3.65 -11.14
N PRO A 161 -16.23 4.58 -10.26
CA PRO A 161 -15.28 5.53 -9.70
C PRO A 161 -14.22 4.94 -8.78
N ARG A 162 -13.09 5.65 -8.68
CA ARG A 162 -11.90 5.22 -7.94
C ARG A 162 -11.99 5.55 -6.45
N GLU A 163 -11.02 5.05 -5.68
CA GLU A 163 -10.92 5.19 -4.22
C GLU A 163 -11.01 6.67 -3.76
N ALA A 164 -11.96 6.94 -2.87
CA ALA A 164 -12.08 8.18 -2.09
C ALA A 164 -11.03 8.21 -0.97
N ASP A 165 -10.46 9.37 -0.69
CA ASP A 165 -9.50 9.56 0.39
C ASP A 165 -10.18 10.15 1.62
N LEU A 166 -10.16 9.41 2.72
CA LEU A 166 -10.54 9.95 4.02
C LEU A 166 -9.27 10.20 4.84
N ALA A 167 -8.77 11.43 4.79
CA ALA A 167 -7.66 11.88 5.61
C ALA A 167 -8.11 12.06 7.07
N LEU A 168 -7.56 11.24 7.97
CA LEU A 168 -7.90 11.26 9.40
C LEU A 168 -6.87 12.04 10.23
N SER A 169 -5.70 12.35 9.67
CA SER A 169 -4.56 12.92 10.40
C SER A 169 -4.77 14.37 10.86
N SER A 170 -5.34 15.25 10.03
CA SER A 170 -5.67 16.63 10.44
C SER A 170 -6.69 16.66 11.57
N THR A 171 -7.66 15.74 11.51
CA THR A 171 -8.69 15.55 12.54
C THR A 171 -8.03 15.04 13.83
N LEU A 172 -7.22 13.99 13.76
CA LEU A 172 -6.49 13.45 14.91
C LEU A 172 -5.54 14.48 15.56
N ASN A 173 -4.82 15.28 14.77
CA ASN A 173 -3.90 16.31 15.26
C ASN A 173 -4.61 17.52 15.88
N GLY A 174 -5.78 17.92 15.35
CA GLY A 174 -6.60 18.98 15.95
C GLY A 174 -7.28 18.55 17.26
N ILE A 175 -7.56 17.26 17.39
CA ILE A 175 -8.23 16.63 18.54
C ILE A 175 -7.24 16.32 19.68
N LEU A 176 -6.02 15.95 19.31
CA LEU A 176 -4.93 15.64 20.23
C LEU A 176 -3.72 16.53 19.88
N PRO A 177 -3.65 17.76 20.41
CA PRO A 177 -2.42 18.54 20.35
C PRO A 177 -1.36 17.74 21.10
N ALA A 178 -0.37 17.21 20.37
CA ALA A 178 0.65 16.23 20.79
C ALA A 178 0.40 14.73 20.46
N ALA A 179 -0.71 14.31 19.84
CA ALA A 179 -0.75 12.94 19.27
C ALA A 179 0.19 12.79 18.08
N GLY A 180 0.25 13.79 17.20
CA GLY A 180 1.16 13.82 16.06
C GLY A 180 2.65 13.89 16.42
N THR A 181 3.00 14.17 17.69
CA THR A 181 4.41 14.22 18.14
C THR A 181 4.74 13.26 19.28
N THR A 182 3.74 12.78 20.04
CA THR A 182 3.96 12.02 21.28
C THR A 182 3.11 10.75 21.38
N VAL A 183 2.01 10.62 20.61
CA VAL A 183 1.21 9.38 20.59
C VAL A 183 1.70 8.49 19.45
N ALA A 184 2.75 7.71 19.76
CA ALA A 184 3.06 6.43 19.14
C ALA A 184 3.55 6.39 17.68
N ASN A 185 4.46 7.28 17.27
CA ASN A 185 5.18 7.11 16.00
C ASN A 185 4.26 7.06 14.76
N LEU A 186 3.10 7.70 14.81
CA LEU A 186 2.09 7.72 13.74
C LEU A 186 1.91 9.15 13.26
N ALA A 187 2.39 9.45 12.05
CA ALA A 187 2.35 10.81 11.51
C ALA A 187 1.04 11.10 10.77
N ASP A 188 0.56 10.13 9.98
CA ASP A 188 -0.64 10.27 9.17
C ASP A 188 -1.44 8.96 9.11
N VAL A 189 -2.76 9.09 8.94
CA VAL A 189 -3.70 7.98 8.74
C VAL A 189 -4.72 8.39 7.69
N HIS A 190 -4.91 7.53 6.69
CA HIS A 190 -5.85 7.67 5.60
C HIS A 190 -6.64 6.37 5.44
N LEU A 191 -7.93 6.50 5.16
CA LEU A 191 -8.76 5.37 4.73
C LEU A 191 -9.16 5.60 3.26
N ARG A 192 -8.62 4.78 2.37
CA ARG A 192 -8.99 4.76 0.95
C ARG A 192 -10.19 3.85 0.79
N VAL A 193 -11.35 4.41 0.46
CA VAL A 193 -12.60 3.66 0.30
C VAL A 193 -12.97 3.66 -1.18
N GLY A 194 -13.09 2.49 -1.80
CA GLY A 194 -13.58 2.42 -3.17
C GLY A 194 -15.08 2.70 -3.29
N ALA A 195 -15.68 2.34 -4.42
CA ALA A 195 -17.10 2.57 -4.65
C ALA A 195 -17.96 1.85 -3.59
N VAL A 196 -18.92 2.59 -3.03
CA VAL A 196 -19.87 2.07 -2.03
C VAL A 196 -21.30 2.24 -2.51
N GLY A 197 -22.18 1.31 -2.12
CA GLY A 197 -23.59 1.35 -2.46
C GLY A 197 -24.48 0.66 -1.43
N ALA A 198 -25.71 1.12 -1.29
CA ALA A 198 -26.71 0.52 -0.42
C ALA A 198 -28.10 0.54 -1.06
N LEU A 199 -28.89 -0.48 -0.75
CA LEU A 199 -30.28 -0.65 -1.21
C LEU A 199 -31.12 -1.20 -0.08
N ALA A 200 -32.25 -0.56 0.17
CA ALA A 200 -33.34 -1.09 0.96
C ALA A 200 -34.59 -1.20 0.07
N SER A 201 -35.26 -2.35 0.09
CA SER A 201 -36.53 -2.59 -0.60
C SER A 201 -37.50 -3.27 0.35
N TYR A 202 -38.73 -2.78 0.40
CA TYR A 202 -39.76 -3.26 1.30
C TYR A 202 -41.12 -3.34 0.61
N ASN A 203 -41.67 -4.55 0.50
CA ASN A 203 -43.06 -4.77 0.12
C ASN A 203 -43.93 -4.83 1.38
N SER A 204 -44.36 -3.65 1.82
CA SER A 204 -45.07 -3.50 3.08
C SER A 204 -46.50 -4.03 3.06
N CYS A 205 -47.19 -4.08 1.92
CA CYS A 205 -48.58 -4.55 1.91
C CYS A 205 -48.67 -6.03 2.30
N ALA A 206 -47.76 -6.86 1.76
CA ALA A 206 -47.67 -8.27 2.13
C ALA A 206 -47.39 -8.46 3.63
N VAL A 207 -46.54 -7.62 4.23
CA VAL A 207 -46.19 -7.70 5.66
C VAL A 207 -47.30 -7.16 6.56
N LEU A 208 -47.96 -6.06 6.17
CA LEU A 208 -49.11 -5.53 6.89
C LEU A 208 -50.30 -6.51 6.85
N TRP A 209 -50.43 -7.30 5.78
CA TRP A 209 -51.46 -8.34 5.64
C TRP A 209 -51.14 -9.63 6.41
N ALA A 210 -49.93 -10.18 6.25
CA ALA A 210 -49.53 -11.47 6.80
C ALA A 210 -48.86 -11.40 8.18
N GLY A 211 -48.60 -10.19 8.69
CA GLY A 211 -47.90 -9.96 9.95
C GLY A 211 -46.38 -10.02 9.84
N SER A 212 -45.70 -9.85 10.99
CA SER A 212 -44.24 -9.73 11.08
C SER A 212 -43.47 -10.96 10.60
N SER A 213 -44.09 -12.14 10.56
CA SER A 213 -43.51 -13.38 10.02
C SER A 213 -43.19 -13.27 8.52
N ALA A 214 -43.90 -12.41 7.78
CA ALA A 214 -43.65 -12.19 6.35
C ALA A 214 -42.52 -11.19 6.07
N LEU A 215 -41.92 -10.57 7.09
CA LEU A 215 -40.91 -9.53 6.92
C LEU A 215 -39.67 -10.04 6.17
N ALA A 216 -39.16 -11.22 6.52
CA ALA A 216 -37.94 -11.76 5.93
C ALA A 216 -38.03 -11.98 4.41
N GLY A 217 -39.22 -12.31 3.89
CA GLY A 217 -39.47 -12.49 2.45
C GLY A 217 -39.80 -11.19 1.70
N ASN A 218 -40.01 -10.09 2.42
CA ASN A 218 -40.50 -8.83 1.84
C ASN A 218 -39.60 -7.62 2.14
N LEU A 219 -38.56 -7.77 2.96
CA LEU A 219 -37.53 -6.76 3.24
C LEU A 219 -36.18 -7.23 2.69
N THR A 220 -35.67 -6.55 1.69
CA THR A 220 -34.32 -6.76 1.16
C THR A 220 -33.43 -5.59 1.55
N ARG A 221 -32.23 -5.90 2.08
CA ARG A 221 -31.20 -4.91 2.40
C ARG A 221 -29.87 -5.40 1.89
N ASN A 222 -29.33 -4.69 0.90
CA ASN A 222 -28.07 -5.00 0.26
C ASN A 222 -27.09 -3.85 0.41
N TYR A 223 -25.80 -4.19 0.36
CA TYR A 223 -24.72 -3.23 0.39
C TYR A 223 -23.57 -3.70 -0.49
N LEU A 224 -22.72 -2.76 -0.89
CA LEU A 224 -21.53 -2.97 -1.69
C LEU A 224 -20.40 -2.09 -1.16
N VAL A 225 -19.22 -2.67 -0.99
CA VAL A 225 -17.95 -1.99 -0.74
C VAL A 225 -16.91 -2.55 -1.71
N ASN A 226 -16.44 -1.72 -2.63
CA ASN A 226 -15.48 -2.12 -3.67
C ASN A 226 -14.06 -1.74 -3.29
N GLY A 227 -13.47 -2.49 -2.36
CA GLY A 227 -12.10 -2.27 -1.90
C GLY A 227 -12.03 -1.22 -0.79
N MET A 228 -11.10 -1.47 0.12
CA MET A 228 -10.80 -0.56 1.22
C MET A 228 -9.34 -0.74 1.63
N LYS A 229 -8.58 0.35 1.68
CA LYS A 229 -7.19 0.33 2.11
C LYS A 229 -7.00 1.26 3.30
N LEU A 230 -6.22 0.78 4.24
CA LEU A 230 -5.72 1.56 5.36
C LEU A 230 -4.31 2.01 5.01
N GLU A 231 -4.10 3.31 4.97
CA GLU A 231 -2.81 3.95 4.72
C GLU A 231 -2.37 4.68 5.98
N PHE A 232 -1.13 4.46 6.42
CA PHE A 232 -0.60 5.18 7.57
C PHE A 232 0.91 5.38 7.46
N THR A 233 1.40 6.48 8.04
CA THR A 233 2.83 6.78 8.09
C THR A 233 3.36 6.47 9.47
N SER A 234 4.29 5.52 9.56
CA SER A 234 4.92 5.09 10.80
C SER A 234 6.39 5.51 10.88
N GLN A 235 6.74 6.24 11.93
CA GLN A 235 8.14 6.58 12.23
C GLN A 235 8.97 5.32 12.52
N VAL A 236 8.38 4.25 13.07
CA VAL A 236 9.07 2.95 13.29
C VAL A 236 9.54 2.35 11.97
N VAL A 237 8.72 2.42 10.92
CA VAL A 237 9.05 1.91 9.57
C VAL A 237 10.14 2.78 8.92
N LYS A 238 10.12 4.09 9.15
CA LYS A 238 11.15 5.03 8.70
C LYS A 238 12.48 4.83 9.43
N ASP A 239 12.43 4.59 10.74
CA ASP A 239 13.61 4.30 11.56
C ASP A 239 14.24 2.95 11.17
N LEU A 240 13.42 1.97 10.79
CA LEU A 240 13.90 0.72 10.20
C LEU A 240 14.71 0.98 8.92
N GLY A 241 14.19 1.80 7.99
CA GLY A 241 14.92 2.19 6.77
C GLY A 241 16.24 2.88 7.08
N THR A 242 16.23 3.80 8.05
CA THR A 242 17.43 4.51 8.52
C THR A 242 18.45 3.56 9.14
N SER A 243 18.00 2.60 9.95
CA SER A 243 18.84 1.59 10.59
C SER A 243 19.48 0.65 9.56
N ILE A 244 18.71 0.18 8.57
CA ILE A 244 19.26 -0.65 7.47
C ILE A 244 20.32 0.15 6.69
N ASN A 245 20.04 1.41 6.34
CA ASN A 245 20.99 2.26 5.63
C ASN A 245 22.28 2.52 6.45
N GLY A 246 22.13 2.70 7.77
CA GLY A 246 23.25 2.81 8.69
C GLY A 246 24.14 1.56 8.69
N GLN A 247 23.53 0.37 8.79
CA GLN A 247 24.26 -0.90 8.73
C GLN A 247 24.95 -1.13 7.39
N LEU A 248 24.30 -0.80 6.25
CA LEU A 248 24.93 -0.87 4.93
C LEU A 248 26.08 0.12 4.78
N THR A 249 26.00 1.30 5.41
CA THR A 249 27.09 2.28 5.40
C THR A 249 28.26 1.78 6.24
N THR A 250 28.01 1.24 7.42
CA THR A 250 29.05 0.58 8.23
C THR A 250 29.69 -0.58 7.46
N LEU A 251 28.90 -1.44 6.83
CA LEU A 251 29.40 -2.55 6.01
C LEU A 251 30.31 -2.04 4.89
N GLN A 252 29.89 -1.02 4.13
CA GLN A 252 30.70 -0.43 3.06
C GLN A 252 32.03 0.13 3.59
N THR A 253 32.01 0.83 4.72
CA THR A 253 33.23 1.35 5.36
C THR A 253 34.16 0.22 5.79
N THR A 254 33.63 -0.84 6.42
CA THR A 254 34.40 -2.02 6.81
C THR A 254 34.99 -2.74 5.58
N LEU A 255 34.21 -2.94 4.52
CA LEU A 255 34.66 -3.57 3.28
C LEU A 255 35.77 -2.76 2.60
N ASN A 256 35.65 -1.43 2.56
CA ASN A 256 36.70 -0.57 2.00
C ASN A 256 37.95 -0.53 2.89
N ALA A 257 37.80 -0.68 4.21
CA ALA A 257 38.92 -0.79 5.14
C ALA A 257 39.68 -2.13 5.00
N LEU A 258 39.04 -3.22 4.54
CA LEU A 258 39.71 -4.51 4.33
C LEU A 258 40.87 -4.44 3.34
N THR A 259 40.81 -3.51 2.37
CA THR A 259 41.88 -3.37 1.37
C THR A 259 42.79 -2.19 1.61
N GLY A 260 42.46 -1.31 2.56
CA GLY A 260 43.06 0.01 2.67
C GLY A 260 42.98 0.78 1.35
N SER A 261 43.04 2.10 1.37
CA SER A 261 43.27 2.84 0.13
C SER A 261 44.71 2.59 -0.34
N GLY A 262 44.91 1.55 -1.18
CA GLY A 262 46.20 1.20 -1.78
C GLY A 262 47.12 0.39 -0.87
N SER A 263 46.63 -0.65 -0.18
CA SER A 263 47.50 -1.50 0.63
C SER A 263 48.62 -2.09 -0.22
N SER A 264 49.85 -1.93 0.25
CA SER A 264 51.03 -2.51 -0.36
C SER A 264 50.95 -4.04 -0.31
N VAL A 265 51.17 -4.68 -1.44
CA VAL A 265 51.39 -6.13 -1.49
C VAL A 265 52.75 -6.40 -0.87
N THR A 266 52.81 -7.29 0.13
CA THR A 266 54.05 -7.63 0.85
C THR A 266 54.31 -9.13 0.83
N GLY A 267 55.49 -9.54 1.32
CA GLY A 267 55.85 -10.95 1.51
C GLY A 267 56.03 -11.74 0.21
N SER A 268 55.68 -13.03 0.26
CA SER A 268 55.86 -13.99 -0.84
C SER A 268 55.12 -13.59 -2.12
N THR A 269 53.99 -12.91 -2.00
CA THR A 269 53.21 -12.41 -3.13
C THR A 269 53.94 -11.29 -3.87
N LEU A 270 54.53 -10.33 -3.15
CA LEU A 270 55.36 -9.30 -3.76
C LEU A 270 56.60 -9.92 -4.42
N THR A 271 57.19 -10.94 -3.78
CA THR A 271 58.31 -11.70 -4.36
C THR A 271 57.91 -12.41 -5.66
N GLY A 272 56.72 -13.04 -5.69
CA GLY A 272 56.18 -13.67 -6.89
C GLY A 272 55.89 -12.66 -8.01
N LEU A 273 55.29 -11.51 -7.67
CA LEU A 273 55.05 -10.41 -8.61
C LEU A 273 56.37 -9.86 -9.18
N LYS A 274 57.37 -9.64 -8.31
CA LYS A 274 58.73 -9.25 -8.73
C LYS A 274 59.31 -10.30 -9.66
N GLY A 275 59.20 -11.59 -9.34
CA GLY A 275 59.66 -12.68 -10.20
C GLY A 275 58.98 -12.71 -11.57
N ALA A 276 57.66 -12.50 -11.62
CA ALA A 276 56.90 -12.47 -12.87
C ALA A 276 57.24 -11.25 -13.74
N VAL A 277 57.38 -10.07 -13.13
CA VAL A 277 57.76 -8.83 -13.83
C VAL A 277 59.21 -8.92 -14.31
N ASN A 278 60.15 -9.31 -13.44
CA ASN A 278 61.56 -9.46 -13.78
C ASN A 278 61.80 -10.62 -14.78
N GLY A 279 60.88 -11.57 -14.88
CA GLY A 279 60.90 -12.68 -15.83
C GLY A 279 60.44 -12.31 -17.24
N LEU A 280 59.90 -11.10 -17.44
CA LEU A 280 59.52 -10.60 -18.76
C LEU A 280 60.78 -10.35 -19.60
N THR A 281 61.07 -11.26 -20.53
CA THR A 281 62.27 -11.23 -21.39
C THR A 281 61.89 -11.28 -22.86
N GLY A 282 62.78 -10.82 -23.74
CA GLY A 282 62.60 -10.94 -25.20
C GLY A 282 61.51 -10.05 -25.79
N LEU A 283 61.06 -9.03 -25.06
CA LEU A 283 60.06 -8.08 -25.52
C LEU A 283 60.69 -7.10 -26.51
N VAL A 284 60.11 -7.00 -27.70
CA VAL A 284 60.57 -6.11 -28.78
C VAL A 284 59.38 -5.33 -29.32
N THR A 285 59.49 -4.00 -29.38
CA THR A 285 58.46 -3.15 -29.98
C THR A 285 58.43 -3.29 -31.50
N THR A 286 57.38 -2.81 -32.15
CA THR A 286 57.28 -2.77 -33.62
C THR A 286 58.38 -1.93 -34.28
N SER A 287 58.98 -0.98 -33.54
CA SER A 287 60.13 -0.19 -33.98
C SER A 287 61.48 -0.86 -33.71
N GLY A 288 61.50 -2.14 -33.31
CA GLY A 288 62.74 -2.90 -33.07
C GLY A 288 63.44 -2.57 -31.74
N VAL A 289 62.76 -1.88 -30.82
CA VAL A 289 63.31 -1.55 -29.49
C VAL A 289 63.13 -2.74 -28.57
N SER A 290 64.25 -3.27 -28.06
CA SER A 290 64.20 -4.36 -27.09
C SER A 290 64.04 -3.78 -25.68
N ILE A 291 63.06 -4.28 -24.95
CA ILE A 291 62.87 -3.97 -23.54
C ILE A 291 63.76 -4.92 -22.73
N ILE A 292 64.67 -4.36 -21.96
CA ILE A 292 65.42 -5.10 -20.95
C ILE A 292 64.46 -5.36 -19.77
N PRO A 293 64.53 -6.53 -19.12
CA PRO A 293 63.51 -6.93 -18.16
C PRO A 293 63.17 -5.85 -17.15
N PRO A 294 61.89 -5.46 -17.02
CA PRO A 294 61.47 -4.45 -16.07
C PRO A 294 61.70 -4.94 -14.64
N THR A 295 61.96 -4.01 -13.74
CA THR A 295 61.98 -4.24 -12.30
C THR A 295 60.68 -3.80 -11.68
N LEU A 296 60.28 -4.41 -10.56
CA LEU A 296 59.13 -3.99 -9.77
C LEU A 296 59.59 -3.44 -8.42
N SER A 297 59.27 -2.18 -8.13
CA SER A 297 59.58 -1.53 -6.86
C SER A 297 58.44 -1.69 -5.86
N THR A 298 57.23 -1.31 -6.28
CA THR A 298 56.02 -1.32 -5.43
C THR A 298 54.84 -1.94 -6.18
N ALA A 299 53.96 -2.59 -5.42
CA ALA A 299 52.68 -3.06 -5.90
C ALA A 299 51.64 -2.72 -4.85
N THR A 300 50.57 -2.05 -5.25
CA THR A 300 49.44 -1.72 -4.38
C THR A 300 48.15 -2.30 -4.95
N VAL A 301 47.28 -2.77 -4.07
CA VAL A 301 45.95 -3.26 -4.43
C VAL A 301 44.92 -2.41 -3.70
N SER A 302 43.88 -2.01 -4.41
CA SER A 302 42.75 -1.28 -3.86
C SER A 302 41.45 -1.88 -4.40
N VAL A 303 40.45 -2.00 -3.54
CA VAL A 303 39.10 -2.40 -3.94
C VAL A 303 38.11 -1.35 -3.49
N ASN A 304 37.26 -0.91 -4.41
CA ASN A 304 36.21 0.05 -4.14
C ASN A 304 34.86 -0.66 -4.12
N TYR A 305 34.36 -0.95 -2.92
CA TYR A 305 33.00 -1.44 -2.72
C TYR A 305 32.03 -0.26 -2.72
N ASN A 306 31.11 -0.28 -3.69
CA ASN A 306 30.05 0.71 -3.83
C ASN A 306 28.69 0.07 -3.55
N LEU A 307 28.13 0.33 -2.36
CA LEU A 307 26.81 -0.18 -1.97
C LEU A 307 25.67 0.80 -2.29
N THR A 308 25.93 1.90 -3.02
CA THR A 308 24.87 2.84 -3.43
C THR A 308 23.71 2.16 -4.17
N PRO A 309 23.93 1.24 -5.12
CA PRO A 309 22.83 0.53 -5.77
C PRO A 309 21.98 -0.29 -4.79
N VAL A 310 22.60 -0.87 -3.76
CA VAL A 310 21.92 -1.63 -2.70
C VAL A 310 21.10 -0.70 -1.81
N LYS A 311 21.65 0.45 -1.42
CA LYS A 311 20.96 1.48 -0.62
C LYS A 311 19.76 2.08 -1.37
N ASN A 312 19.86 2.23 -2.68
CA ASN A 312 18.74 2.71 -3.51
C ASN A 312 17.53 1.76 -3.49
N LEU A 313 17.68 0.49 -3.11
CA LEU A 313 16.53 -0.40 -2.93
C LEU A 313 15.64 0.05 -1.76
N LEU A 314 16.19 0.75 -0.76
CA LEU A 314 15.44 1.23 0.41
C LEU A 314 14.48 2.38 0.09
N SER A 315 14.62 3.03 -1.07
CA SER A 315 13.67 4.05 -1.55
C SER A 315 12.50 3.44 -2.33
N THR A 316 12.58 2.16 -2.69
CA THR A 316 11.50 1.47 -3.39
C THR A 316 10.43 1.01 -2.42
N THR A 317 9.16 1.11 -2.83
CA THR A 317 8.05 0.53 -2.08
C THR A 317 8.07 -0.98 -2.25
N VAL A 318 8.20 -1.71 -1.14
CA VAL A 318 8.14 -3.18 -1.10
C VAL A 318 6.71 -3.63 -0.82
N GLY A 319 6.28 -4.75 -1.38
CA GLY A 319 4.90 -5.20 -1.24
C GLY A 319 4.70 -6.70 -1.41
N GLY A 320 3.62 -7.21 -0.83
CA GLY A 320 3.20 -8.61 -0.90
C GLY A 320 1.98 -8.89 -0.02
N GLY A 321 1.12 -9.80 -0.46
CA GLY A 321 -0.05 -10.23 0.33
C GLY A 321 -1.01 -9.10 0.72
N GLY A 322 -1.17 -8.07 -0.10
CA GLY A 322 -2.06 -6.93 0.22
C GLY A 322 -1.46 -5.90 1.19
N VAL A 323 -0.18 -5.99 1.55
CA VAL A 323 0.53 -4.96 2.33
C VAL A 323 1.69 -4.41 1.51
N THR A 324 1.88 -3.09 1.54
CA THR A 324 3.06 -2.42 0.99
C THR A 324 3.68 -1.47 2.01
N ALA A 325 5.00 -1.29 1.94
CA ALA A 325 5.73 -0.38 2.82
C ALA A 325 6.83 0.37 2.07
N ASN A 326 7.02 1.64 2.39
CA ASN A 326 8.15 2.44 1.96
C ASN A 326 9.01 2.82 3.17
N LEU A 327 10.25 2.34 3.19
CA LEU A 327 11.15 2.50 4.32
C LEU A 327 11.75 3.91 4.43
N THR A 328 11.68 4.71 3.36
CA THR A 328 12.19 6.08 3.35
C THR A 328 11.15 7.07 3.88
N THR A 329 9.89 6.90 3.49
CA THR A 329 8.80 7.77 3.95
C THR A 329 8.15 7.28 5.23
N GLY A 330 8.25 5.98 5.54
CA GLY A 330 7.51 5.33 6.62
C GLY A 330 6.07 4.96 6.24
N ALA A 331 5.67 5.16 4.99
CA ALA A 331 4.31 4.88 4.53
C ALA A 331 4.04 3.37 4.47
N VAL A 332 2.91 2.94 5.03
CA VAL A 332 2.39 1.58 4.98
C VAL A 332 0.97 1.61 4.43
N THR A 333 0.67 0.73 3.48
CA THR A 333 -0.67 0.54 2.91
C THR A 333 -1.09 -0.90 3.14
N ALA A 334 -2.29 -1.11 3.67
CA ALA A 334 -2.89 -2.42 3.88
C ALA A 334 -4.25 -2.49 3.18
N ASP A 335 -4.38 -3.41 2.23
CA ASP A 335 -5.65 -3.74 1.58
C ASP A 335 -6.51 -4.59 2.52
N LEU A 336 -7.45 -3.93 3.20
CA LEU A 336 -8.31 -4.55 4.17
C LEU A 336 -9.28 -5.53 3.54
N ALA A 337 -9.67 -5.35 2.26
CA ALA A 337 -10.55 -6.30 1.60
C ALA A 337 -9.84 -7.63 1.33
N THR A 338 -8.60 -7.58 0.84
CA THR A 338 -7.76 -8.76 0.61
C THR A 338 -7.43 -9.45 1.94
N ILE A 339 -6.97 -8.70 2.95
CA ILE A 339 -6.58 -9.27 4.24
C ILE A 339 -7.76 -9.91 4.97
N PHE A 340 -8.91 -9.24 4.99
CA PHE A 340 -10.13 -9.77 5.61
C PHE A 340 -10.63 -11.02 4.86
N GLY A 341 -10.63 -10.98 3.53
CA GLY A 341 -11.03 -12.10 2.69
C GLY A 341 -10.20 -13.36 2.92
N ASP A 342 -8.87 -13.22 2.90
CA ASP A 342 -7.94 -14.32 3.17
C ASP A 342 -8.14 -14.94 4.56
N ARG A 343 -8.38 -14.10 5.58
CA ARG A 343 -8.53 -14.56 6.97
C ARG A 343 -9.84 -15.31 7.20
N TYR A 344 -10.95 -14.80 6.68
CA TYR A 344 -12.28 -15.34 6.96
C TYR A 344 -12.83 -16.21 5.83
N GLY A 345 -12.06 -16.45 4.77
CA GLY A 345 -12.48 -17.25 3.62
C GLY A 345 -13.60 -16.60 2.81
N THR A 346 -13.66 -15.26 2.78
CA THR A 346 -14.68 -14.49 2.06
C THR A 346 -14.11 -13.85 0.81
N SER A 347 -14.95 -13.53 -0.17
CA SER A 347 -14.55 -12.78 -1.36
C SER A 347 -14.49 -11.26 -1.09
N GLY A 348 -13.81 -10.87 0.00
CA GLY A 348 -13.67 -9.48 0.45
C GLY A 348 -14.74 -9.07 1.49
N LEU A 349 -15.20 -7.82 1.39
CA LEU A 349 -16.03 -7.16 2.42
C LEU A 349 -17.55 -7.27 2.19
N ASN A 350 -17.97 -7.91 1.10
CA ASN A 350 -19.38 -8.03 0.72
C ASN A 350 -19.98 -9.35 1.23
N GLY A 351 -21.28 -9.33 1.56
CA GLY A 351 -22.00 -10.51 2.07
C GLY A 351 -21.76 -10.82 3.56
N LEU A 352 -21.09 -9.93 4.28
CA LEU A 352 -20.84 -10.07 5.71
C LEU A 352 -22.11 -9.81 6.54
N SER A 353 -22.16 -10.39 7.74
CA SER A 353 -23.25 -10.19 8.69
C SER A 353 -23.46 -8.70 9.02
N PRO A 354 -24.67 -8.29 9.44
CA PRO A 354 -24.93 -6.93 9.88
C PRO A 354 -23.93 -6.44 10.93
N ASN A 355 -23.54 -5.16 10.84
CA ASN A 355 -22.65 -4.47 11.79
C ASN A 355 -21.28 -5.15 11.96
N THR A 356 -20.70 -5.71 10.89
CA THR A 356 -19.39 -6.37 10.96
C THR A 356 -18.26 -5.35 11.02
N SER A 357 -17.44 -5.42 12.07
CA SER A 357 -16.23 -4.58 12.22
C SER A 357 -15.09 -5.13 11.37
N VAL A 358 -14.42 -4.26 10.61
CA VAL A 358 -13.30 -4.65 9.72
C VAL A 358 -11.95 -4.52 10.43
N LEU A 359 -11.77 -3.51 11.28
CA LEU A 359 -10.53 -3.29 12.02
C LEU A 359 -10.50 -4.12 13.31
N THR A 360 -10.44 -5.44 13.18
CA THR A 360 -10.33 -6.37 14.32
C THR A 360 -8.87 -6.56 14.79
N PRO A 361 -8.60 -7.06 16.01
CA PRO A 361 -7.23 -7.34 16.44
C PRO A 361 -6.56 -8.37 15.52
N GLU A 362 -7.34 -9.33 15.01
CA GLU A 362 -6.84 -10.39 14.13
C GLU A 362 -6.47 -9.85 12.76
N VAL A 363 -7.25 -8.92 12.21
CA VAL A 363 -6.93 -8.24 10.93
C VAL A 363 -5.67 -7.39 11.07
N LEU A 364 -5.50 -6.64 12.17
CA LEU A 364 -4.31 -5.83 12.40
C LEU A 364 -3.07 -6.69 12.71
N SER A 365 -3.24 -7.82 13.39
CA SER A 365 -2.19 -8.83 13.56
C SER A 365 -1.74 -9.37 12.20
N ASP A 366 -2.68 -9.64 11.29
CA ASP A 366 -2.36 -10.08 9.93
C ASP A 366 -1.64 -9.01 9.12
N VAL A 367 -1.98 -7.73 9.28
CA VAL A 367 -1.23 -6.62 8.69
C VAL A 367 0.24 -6.66 9.15
N SER A 368 0.46 -6.81 10.47
CA SER A 368 1.83 -6.89 11.04
C SER A 368 2.58 -8.13 10.55
N SER A 369 1.90 -9.28 10.49
CA SER A 369 2.48 -10.55 10.01
C SER A 369 2.88 -10.46 8.53
N ARG A 370 1.99 -9.94 7.67
CA ARG A 370 2.26 -9.76 6.23
C ARG A 370 3.36 -8.73 5.99
N LEU A 371 3.38 -7.64 6.76
CA LEU A 371 4.49 -6.69 6.73
C LEU A 371 5.81 -7.39 7.12
N GLY A 372 5.80 -8.24 8.14
CA GLY A 372 6.96 -9.05 8.51
C GLY A 372 7.43 -9.99 7.40
N THR A 373 6.52 -10.61 6.66
CA THR A 373 6.86 -11.40 5.46
C THR A 373 7.47 -10.55 4.36
N VAL A 374 6.88 -9.37 4.06
CA VAL A 374 7.40 -8.44 3.05
C VAL A 374 8.81 -7.96 3.40
N LEU A 375 9.02 -7.56 4.66
CA LEU A 375 10.32 -7.11 5.15
C LEU A 375 11.32 -8.29 5.20
N GLY A 376 10.87 -9.49 5.58
CA GLY A 376 11.67 -10.71 5.54
C GLY A 376 12.10 -11.10 4.12
N ALA A 377 11.25 -10.90 3.12
CA ALA A 377 11.61 -11.10 1.71
C ALA A 377 12.60 -10.04 1.20
N LEU A 378 12.55 -8.82 1.74
CA LEU A 378 13.55 -7.79 1.44
C LEU A 378 14.93 -8.14 2.03
N VAL A 379 15.00 -8.48 3.32
CA VAL A 379 16.28 -8.64 4.05
C VAL A 379 16.73 -10.08 4.27
N GLY A 380 15.97 -11.08 3.82
CA GLY A 380 16.30 -12.49 4.01
C GLY A 380 17.58 -12.92 3.28
N SER A 381 18.14 -14.07 3.65
CA SER A 381 19.38 -14.62 3.07
C SER A 381 19.29 -14.87 1.55
N SER A 382 18.08 -15.10 1.05
CA SER A 382 17.76 -15.19 -0.39
C SER A 382 16.88 -14.03 -0.86
N GLY A 383 16.81 -12.96 -0.07
CA GLY A 383 16.00 -11.78 -0.34
C GLY A 383 16.67 -10.79 -1.28
N THR A 384 15.91 -9.77 -1.68
CA THR A 384 16.35 -8.75 -2.64
C THR A 384 17.65 -8.07 -2.21
N LEU A 385 17.80 -7.76 -0.92
CA LEU A 385 18.99 -7.11 -0.39
C LEU A 385 20.22 -8.01 -0.46
N ALA A 386 20.08 -9.30 -0.14
CA ALA A 386 21.17 -10.26 -0.21
C ALA A 386 21.66 -10.46 -1.64
N THR A 387 20.74 -10.64 -2.59
CA THR A 387 21.07 -10.76 -4.02
C THR A 387 21.76 -9.50 -4.55
N ALA A 388 21.24 -8.31 -4.21
CA ALA A 388 21.84 -7.06 -4.63
C ALA A 388 23.22 -6.83 -4.00
N LEU A 389 23.42 -7.24 -2.74
CA LEU A 389 24.69 -7.16 -2.06
C LEU A 389 25.72 -8.07 -2.72
N THR A 390 25.38 -9.33 -3.02
CA THR A 390 26.26 -10.24 -3.77
C THR A 390 26.63 -9.66 -5.15
N ALA A 391 25.67 -9.09 -5.87
CA ALA A 391 25.94 -8.43 -7.14
C ALA A 391 26.89 -7.22 -6.98
N ALA A 392 26.68 -6.39 -5.97
CA ALA A 392 27.54 -5.24 -5.67
C ALA A 392 28.95 -5.64 -5.26
N LEU A 393 29.11 -6.72 -4.48
CA LEU A 393 30.42 -7.28 -4.13
C LEU A 393 31.16 -7.78 -5.37
N ASN A 394 30.49 -8.50 -6.26
CA ASN A 394 31.08 -8.99 -7.50
C ASN A 394 31.44 -7.86 -8.48
N ALA A 395 30.66 -6.79 -8.48
CA ALA A 395 30.87 -5.60 -9.31
C ALA A 395 31.90 -4.61 -8.73
N ALA A 396 32.38 -4.82 -7.49
CA ALA A 396 33.35 -3.93 -6.87
C ALA A 396 34.63 -3.83 -7.70
N THR A 397 35.10 -2.60 -7.92
CA THR A 397 36.26 -2.34 -8.79
C THR A 397 37.54 -2.67 -8.05
N VAL A 398 38.36 -3.53 -8.64
CA VAL A 398 39.71 -3.85 -8.19
C VAL A 398 40.69 -3.09 -9.06
N THR A 399 41.58 -2.32 -8.44
CA THR A 399 42.68 -1.64 -9.11
C THR A 399 43.99 -2.05 -8.47
N VAL A 400 44.88 -2.61 -9.29
CA VAL A 400 46.25 -2.96 -8.90
C VAL A 400 47.19 -2.01 -9.63
N VAL A 401 48.07 -1.35 -8.88
CA VAL A 401 49.07 -0.45 -9.43
C VAL A 401 50.45 -1.05 -9.16
N LEU A 402 51.18 -1.29 -10.24
CA LEU A 402 52.56 -1.77 -10.23
C LEU A 402 53.46 -0.62 -10.65
N GLN A 403 54.48 -0.31 -9.86
CA GLN A 403 55.44 0.73 -10.20
C GLN A 403 56.85 0.16 -10.15
N GLY A 404 57.66 0.54 -11.12
CA GLY A 404 59.07 0.17 -11.19
C GLY A 404 59.79 0.89 -12.29
N SER A 405 60.96 0.36 -12.66
CA SER A 405 61.78 0.92 -13.73
C SER A 405 62.16 -0.15 -14.75
N MET A 406 62.43 0.26 -15.98
CA MET A 406 62.87 -0.60 -17.07
C MET A 406 63.99 0.08 -17.86
N ASP A 407 64.80 -0.72 -18.52
CA ASP A 407 65.82 -0.23 -19.45
C ASP A 407 65.41 -0.58 -20.88
N LEU A 408 65.80 0.25 -21.84
CA LEU A 408 65.47 0.08 -23.25
C LEU A 408 66.76 -0.09 -24.05
N ARG A 409 66.73 -0.92 -25.09
CA ARG A 409 67.87 -1.14 -25.99
C ARG A 409 67.47 -0.86 -27.44
N LEU A 410 68.16 0.12 -28.04
CA LEU A 410 68.13 0.42 -29.47
C LEU A 410 69.47 -0.02 -30.09
N GLY A 411 69.51 -1.22 -30.67
CA GLY A 411 70.74 -1.76 -31.27
C GLY A 411 71.88 -1.90 -30.25
N LEU A 412 72.89 -1.04 -30.36
CA LEU A 412 74.05 -0.99 -29.45
C LEU A 412 73.88 0.02 -28.29
N ILE A 413 72.82 0.84 -28.31
CA ILE A 413 72.56 1.87 -27.30
C ILE A 413 71.60 1.29 -26.26
N THR A 414 71.98 1.39 -24.98
CA THR A 414 71.11 1.08 -23.85
C THR A 414 70.73 2.37 -23.13
N LEU A 415 69.44 2.58 -22.94
CA LEU A 415 68.85 3.72 -22.25
C LEU A 415 68.32 3.21 -20.91
N LEU A 416 68.76 3.81 -19.81
CA LEU A 416 68.53 3.28 -18.47
C LEU A 416 67.42 4.04 -17.73
N GLY A 417 66.69 3.33 -16.87
CA GLY A 417 65.94 3.90 -15.76
C GLY A 417 64.58 4.53 -16.12
N PHE A 418 63.86 4.02 -17.11
CA PHE A 418 62.52 4.49 -17.46
C PHE A 418 61.51 4.06 -16.40
N PRO A 419 60.86 5.00 -15.69
CA PRO A 419 59.79 4.65 -14.77
C PRO A 419 58.59 4.16 -15.57
N TYR A 420 57.94 3.10 -15.08
CA TYR A 420 56.63 2.70 -15.58
C TYR A 420 55.63 2.57 -14.44
N THR A 421 54.38 2.86 -14.76
CA THR A 421 53.22 2.52 -13.94
C THR A 421 52.32 1.62 -14.76
N ALA A 422 52.13 0.38 -14.31
CA ALA A 422 51.13 -0.52 -14.88
C ALA A 422 49.92 -0.58 -13.96
N THR A 423 48.75 -0.25 -14.50
CA THR A 423 47.47 -0.31 -13.80
C THR A 423 46.65 -1.46 -14.37
N ILE A 424 46.30 -2.40 -13.50
CA ILE A 424 45.43 -3.53 -13.82
C ILE A 424 44.08 -3.25 -13.16
N SER A 425 43.04 -3.09 -13.96
CA SER A 425 41.70 -2.72 -13.51
C SER A 425 40.68 -3.77 -13.92
N GLY A 426 39.85 -4.18 -12.98
CA GLY A 426 38.78 -5.13 -13.22
C GLY A 426 37.74 -5.10 -12.11
N THR A 427 36.85 -6.07 -12.09
CA THR A 427 35.90 -6.29 -10.99
C THR A 427 36.31 -7.49 -10.15
N VAL A 428 35.85 -7.58 -8.92
CA VAL A 428 36.06 -8.78 -8.08
C VAL A 428 35.63 -10.05 -8.83
N GLY A 429 34.51 -10.02 -9.56
CA GLY A 429 34.06 -11.12 -10.42
C GLY A 429 35.06 -11.49 -11.54
N SER A 430 35.67 -10.50 -12.20
CA SER A 430 36.68 -10.74 -13.25
C SER A 430 37.93 -11.44 -12.72
N PHE A 431 38.34 -11.15 -11.48
CA PHE A 431 39.46 -11.83 -10.83
C PHE A 431 39.07 -13.23 -10.32
N ALA A 432 37.79 -13.45 -9.99
CA ALA A 432 37.23 -14.76 -9.67
C ALA A 432 37.05 -15.68 -10.90
N GLY A 433 37.23 -15.16 -12.11
CA GLY A 433 37.06 -15.92 -13.37
C GLY A 433 35.63 -15.88 -13.94
N ALA A 434 34.76 -15.03 -13.40
CA ALA A 434 33.42 -14.79 -13.92
C ALA A 434 33.39 -13.44 -14.67
N GLY A 435 33.42 -13.47 -16.01
CA GLY A 435 33.25 -12.29 -16.86
C GLY A 435 34.48 -11.93 -17.72
N THR A 436 34.55 -10.65 -18.12
CA THR A 436 35.64 -10.11 -18.95
C THR A 436 36.94 -10.03 -18.17
N GLN A 437 38.06 -10.38 -18.82
CA GLN A 437 39.40 -10.27 -18.24
C GLN A 437 39.70 -8.82 -17.81
N PRO A 438 40.47 -8.59 -16.72
CA PRO A 438 40.90 -7.25 -16.34
C PRO A 438 41.62 -6.54 -17.47
N THR A 439 41.44 -5.23 -17.56
CA THR A 439 42.19 -4.37 -18.48
C THR A 439 43.54 -4.02 -17.86
N VAL A 440 44.55 -3.89 -18.71
CA VAL A 440 45.90 -3.45 -18.30
C VAL A 440 46.27 -2.23 -19.11
N SER A 441 46.65 -1.17 -18.41
CA SER A 441 47.18 0.06 -18.98
C SER A 441 48.59 0.25 -18.46
N VAL A 442 49.54 0.53 -19.33
CA VAL A 442 50.94 0.77 -18.96
C VAL A 442 51.32 2.17 -19.41
N ALA A 443 51.72 3.02 -18.46
CA ALA A 443 52.25 4.33 -18.72
C ALA A 443 53.76 4.31 -18.44
N VAL A 444 54.56 4.58 -19.47
CA VAL A 444 56.02 4.73 -19.35
C VAL A 444 56.36 6.20 -19.42
N GLN A 445 57.14 6.69 -18.45
CA GLN A 445 57.53 8.10 -18.39
C GLN A 445 58.88 8.29 -19.08
N ALA A 446 59.05 9.43 -19.75
CA ALA A 446 60.33 9.79 -20.34
C ALA A 446 61.37 9.98 -19.22
N GLY A 447 62.53 9.34 -19.37
CA GLY A 447 63.72 9.74 -18.60
C GLY A 447 64.14 11.15 -19.00
N THR A 448 64.57 11.96 -18.04
CA THR A 448 65.11 13.30 -18.32
C THR A 448 66.46 13.16 -19.05
N GLY A 449 66.57 13.51 -20.35
CA GLY A 449 67.86 13.46 -21.05
C GLY A 449 67.84 13.51 -22.58
N LEU A 450 68.99 13.17 -23.19
CA LEU A 450 69.34 13.15 -24.64
C LEU A 450 68.42 12.30 -25.55
N LEU A 451 67.36 11.72 -24.99
CA LEU A 451 66.47 10.78 -25.65
C LEU A 451 65.75 11.41 -26.84
N ASP A 452 65.22 12.62 -26.68
CA ASP A 452 64.51 13.32 -27.77
C ASP A 452 65.44 13.59 -28.96
N THR A 453 66.71 13.91 -28.70
CA THR A 453 67.71 14.15 -29.75
C THR A 453 68.03 12.87 -30.53
N VAL A 454 68.25 11.75 -29.83
CA VAL A 454 68.53 10.45 -30.45
C VAL A 454 67.32 9.94 -31.23
N LEU A 455 66.11 10.08 -30.67
CA LEU A 455 64.86 9.62 -31.31
C LEU A 455 64.47 10.48 -32.52
N ALA A 456 64.67 11.80 -32.45
CA ALA A 456 64.46 12.70 -33.58
C ALA A 456 65.36 12.31 -34.77
N THR A 457 66.60 11.89 -34.51
CA THR A 457 67.54 11.43 -35.55
C THR A 457 67.08 10.13 -36.22
N LEU A 458 66.22 9.36 -35.55
CA LEU A 458 65.64 8.10 -36.04
C LEU A 458 64.21 8.27 -36.59
N GLY A 459 63.68 9.51 -36.62
CA GLY A 459 62.32 9.80 -37.08
C GLY A 459 61.21 9.28 -36.14
N ILE A 460 61.55 8.96 -34.89
CA ILE A 460 60.61 8.46 -33.88
C ILE A 460 60.35 9.57 -32.87
N THR A 461 59.11 9.82 -32.49
CA THR A 461 58.83 10.73 -31.37
C THR A 461 58.90 9.97 -30.05
N SER A 462 59.37 10.61 -28.98
CA SER A 462 59.39 10.02 -27.63
C SER A 462 58.01 9.56 -27.18
N ALA A 463 56.95 10.31 -27.50
CA ALA A 463 55.58 9.90 -27.23
C ALA A 463 55.19 8.58 -27.94
N THR A 464 55.51 8.45 -29.23
CA THR A 464 55.22 7.21 -29.99
C THR A 464 56.01 6.02 -29.46
N LEU A 465 57.30 6.21 -29.11
CA LEU A 465 58.11 5.14 -28.55
C LEU A 465 57.58 4.69 -27.19
N LEU A 466 57.31 5.63 -26.27
CA LEU A 466 56.83 5.31 -24.93
C LEU A 466 55.47 4.59 -24.97
N GLN A 467 54.59 4.98 -25.89
CA GLN A 467 53.33 4.27 -26.13
C GLN A 467 53.57 2.84 -26.62
N GLN A 468 54.44 2.65 -27.63
CA GLN A 468 54.75 1.31 -28.15
C GLN A 468 55.40 0.40 -27.09
N VAL A 469 56.26 0.95 -26.22
CA VAL A 469 56.86 0.23 -25.10
C VAL A 469 55.78 -0.17 -24.09
N GLY A 470 54.85 0.75 -23.76
CA GLY A 470 53.71 0.46 -22.91
C GLY A 470 52.82 -0.65 -23.47
N ASP A 471 52.46 -0.55 -24.75
CA ASP A 471 51.62 -1.54 -25.45
C ASP A 471 52.29 -2.92 -25.49
N ALA A 472 53.61 -2.99 -25.69
CA ALA A 472 54.38 -4.23 -25.68
C ALA A 472 54.38 -4.93 -24.31
N LEU A 473 54.13 -4.20 -23.21
CA LEU A 473 54.07 -4.75 -21.84
C LEU A 473 52.67 -5.24 -21.46
N VAL A 474 51.61 -4.82 -22.15
CA VAL A 474 50.21 -5.15 -21.79
C VAL A 474 49.96 -6.67 -21.79
N THR A 475 50.17 -7.35 -22.92
CA THR A 475 49.90 -8.81 -23.04
C THR A 475 50.77 -9.66 -22.10
N PRO A 476 52.09 -9.41 -21.97
CA PRO A 476 52.92 -10.14 -21.02
C PRO A 476 52.51 -9.94 -19.56
N LEU A 477 52.18 -8.72 -19.14
CA LEU A 477 51.68 -8.46 -17.79
C LEU A 477 50.35 -9.19 -17.54
N ILE A 478 49.45 -9.20 -18.53
CA ILE A 478 48.22 -9.99 -18.45
C ILE A 478 48.52 -11.49 -18.26
N ASN A 479 49.48 -12.06 -18.98
CA ASN A 479 49.73 -13.50 -18.91
C ASN A 479 50.54 -13.92 -17.68
N SER A 480 51.44 -13.08 -17.19
CA SER A 480 52.38 -13.42 -16.11
C SER A 480 51.97 -12.90 -14.75
N VAL A 481 51.36 -11.71 -14.67
CA VAL A 481 51.04 -11.05 -13.39
C VAL A 481 49.62 -11.34 -12.93
N TYR A 482 48.63 -11.33 -13.83
CA TYR A 482 47.24 -11.60 -13.46
C TYR A 482 47.02 -12.94 -12.74
N PRO A 483 47.63 -14.08 -13.13
CA PRO A 483 47.47 -15.34 -12.38
C PRO A 483 47.94 -15.26 -10.92
N LEU A 484 48.94 -14.42 -10.64
CA LEU A 484 49.47 -14.20 -9.29
C LEU A 484 48.62 -13.24 -8.46
N LEU A 485 47.79 -12.42 -9.11
CA LEU A 485 46.85 -11.53 -8.44
C LEU A 485 45.56 -12.25 -8.01
N LYS A 486 45.18 -13.34 -8.69
CA LYS A 486 43.96 -14.11 -8.37
C LYS A 486 43.89 -14.54 -6.89
N PRO A 487 44.93 -15.12 -6.26
CA PRO A 487 44.85 -15.54 -4.85
C PRO A 487 44.68 -14.37 -3.87
N ILE A 488 45.22 -13.20 -4.19
CA ILE A 488 45.10 -11.98 -3.36
C ILE A 488 43.65 -11.53 -3.34
N VAL A 489 43.04 -11.44 -4.53
CA VAL A 489 41.63 -11.09 -4.65
C VAL A 489 40.74 -12.21 -4.11
N ALA A 490 41.17 -13.49 -4.16
CA ALA A 490 40.44 -14.63 -3.61
C ALA A 490 40.22 -14.54 -2.08
N THR A 491 41.21 -14.06 -1.32
CA THR A 491 41.02 -13.82 0.13
C THR A 491 39.97 -12.73 0.40
N LEU A 492 39.92 -11.69 -0.45
CA LEU A 492 38.88 -10.65 -0.39
C LEU A 492 37.50 -11.21 -0.79
N ILE A 493 37.48 -12.09 -1.81
CA ILE A 493 36.31 -12.84 -2.23
C ILE A 493 35.79 -13.76 -1.11
N SER A 494 36.62 -14.24 -0.18
CA SER A 494 36.14 -15.05 0.94
C SER A 494 35.63 -14.25 2.13
N THR A 495 36.17 -13.05 2.40
CA THR A 495 35.83 -12.25 3.59
C THR A 495 34.65 -11.31 3.35
N ALA A 496 34.53 -10.73 2.15
CA ALA A 496 33.44 -9.79 1.87
C ALA A 496 32.04 -10.45 1.92
N PRO A 497 31.83 -11.66 1.35
CA PRO A 497 30.55 -12.34 1.44
C PRO A 497 30.17 -12.77 2.85
N THR A 498 31.12 -13.12 3.72
CA THR A 498 30.82 -13.51 5.11
C THR A 498 30.36 -12.31 5.93
N LEU A 499 30.99 -11.14 5.77
CA LEU A 499 30.51 -9.89 6.37
C LEU A 499 29.13 -9.50 5.86
N ALA A 500 28.92 -9.56 4.54
CA ALA A 500 27.64 -9.29 3.92
C ALA A 500 26.53 -10.23 4.43
N ALA A 501 26.80 -11.53 4.49
CA ALA A 501 25.86 -12.53 5.04
C ALA A 501 25.57 -12.27 6.53
N GLY A 502 26.58 -11.88 7.31
CA GLY A 502 26.43 -11.48 8.71
C GLY A 502 25.51 -10.27 8.87
N THR A 503 25.69 -9.23 8.04
CA THR A 503 24.80 -8.05 8.04
C THR A 503 23.37 -8.43 7.67
N VAL A 504 23.16 -9.19 6.59
CA VAL A 504 21.84 -9.65 6.16
C VAL A 504 21.16 -10.51 7.25
N SER A 505 21.92 -11.40 7.90
CA SER A 505 21.42 -12.21 9.02
C SER A 505 20.98 -11.34 10.19
N ASN A 506 21.77 -10.34 10.59
CA ASN A 506 21.42 -9.40 11.66
C ASN A 506 20.18 -8.55 11.32
N LEU A 507 20.02 -8.18 10.04
CA LEU A 507 18.82 -7.48 9.57
C LEU A 507 17.57 -8.35 9.72
N GLY A 508 17.63 -9.60 9.27
CA GLY A 508 16.50 -10.53 9.30
C GLY A 508 16.14 -11.07 10.69
N THR A 509 17.12 -11.24 11.58
CA THR A 509 16.91 -11.89 12.90
C THR A 509 16.76 -10.92 14.05
N VAL A 510 17.28 -9.69 13.92
CA VAL A 510 17.26 -8.68 14.99
C VAL A 510 16.51 -7.43 14.54
N THR A 511 16.98 -6.80 13.46
CA THR A 511 16.53 -5.44 13.10
C THR A 511 15.05 -5.40 12.68
N VAL A 512 14.63 -6.29 11.78
CA VAL A 512 13.22 -6.37 11.34
C VAL A 512 12.29 -6.85 12.47
N PRO A 513 12.58 -7.95 13.20
CA PRO A 513 11.74 -8.37 14.32
C PRO A 513 11.56 -7.29 15.40
N SER A 514 12.61 -6.57 15.78
CA SER A 514 12.50 -5.47 16.75
C SER A 514 11.61 -4.32 16.25
N ALA A 515 11.68 -3.98 14.96
CA ALA A 515 10.79 -2.98 14.37
C ALA A 515 9.31 -3.43 14.39
N LEU A 516 9.03 -4.71 14.13
CA LEU A 516 7.67 -5.25 14.18
C LEU A 516 7.11 -5.24 15.62
N VAL A 517 7.93 -5.56 16.62
CA VAL A 517 7.54 -5.45 18.04
C VAL A 517 7.18 -4.01 18.38
N ASN A 518 7.96 -3.03 17.91
CA ASN A 518 7.70 -1.61 18.13
C ASN A 518 6.49 -1.08 17.33
N LEU A 519 6.09 -1.76 16.26
CA LEU A 519 4.92 -1.40 15.46
C LEU A 519 3.60 -1.88 16.11
N ALA A 520 3.61 -2.97 16.87
CA ALA A 520 2.39 -3.54 17.46
C ALA A 520 1.61 -2.54 18.37
N PRO A 521 2.26 -1.72 19.23
CA PRO A 521 1.57 -0.67 19.97
C PRO A 521 0.92 0.40 19.07
N VAL A 522 1.54 0.72 17.94
CA VAL A 522 1.02 1.70 16.96
C VAL A 522 -0.30 1.21 16.37
N LEU A 523 -0.34 -0.06 15.94
CA LEU A 523 -1.55 -0.68 15.40
C LEU A 523 -2.66 -0.80 16.46
N THR A 524 -2.28 -1.06 17.71
CA THR A 524 -3.22 -1.11 18.83
C THR A 524 -3.88 0.24 19.07
N ILE A 525 -3.12 1.32 19.02
CA ILE A 525 -3.65 2.69 19.15
C ILE A 525 -4.52 3.03 17.94
N LEU A 526 -4.08 2.71 16.73
CA LEU A 526 -4.87 2.94 15.52
C LEU A 526 -6.28 2.32 15.60
N ARG A 527 -6.38 1.10 16.13
CA ARG A 527 -7.67 0.42 16.40
C ARG A 527 -8.56 1.20 17.38
N THR A 528 -7.97 1.78 18.42
CA THR A 528 -8.73 2.54 19.41
C THR A 528 -9.23 3.86 18.85
N LEU A 529 -8.54 4.43 17.87
CA LEU A 529 -8.88 5.74 17.29
C LEU A 529 -9.84 5.62 16.12
N VAL A 530 -9.73 4.56 15.32
CA VAL A 530 -10.50 4.37 14.08
C VAL A 530 -11.34 3.11 14.15
N SER A 531 -12.64 3.26 13.94
CA SER A 531 -13.61 2.18 13.82
C SER A 531 -14.19 2.16 12.41
N VAL A 532 -14.30 0.96 11.84
CA VAL A 532 -14.83 0.78 10.50
C VAL A 532 -15.79 -0.41 10.52
N THR A 533 -17.05 -0.16 10.20
CA THR A 533 -18.11 -1.16 10.21
C THR A 533 -18.78 -1.22 8.85
N VAL A 534 -18.90 -2.42 8.28
CA VAL A 534 -19.65 -2.65 7.04
C VAL A 534 -21.05 -3.19 7.34
N ASN A 535 -21.97 -3.04 6.39
CA ASN A 535 -23.34 -3.51 6.52
C ASN A 535 -24.03 -2.96 7.77
N ALA A 536 -23.93 -1.65 7.99
CA ALA A 536 -24.46 -1.00 9.18
C ALA A 536 -26.00 -1.02 9.18
N ARG A 537 -26.58 -1.68 10.18
CA ARG A 537 -28.02 -1.85 10.36
C ARG A 537 -28.40 -1.56 11.82
N PRO A 538 -29.09 -0.44 12.10
CA PRO A 538 -29.42 -0.02 13.46
C PRO A 538 -30.39 -0.95 14.19
N ASP A 539 -31.19 -1.72 13.45
CA ASP A 539 -32.19 -2.68 13.94
C ASP A 539 -31.63 -4.10 14.15
N GLN A 540 -30.32 -4.28 13.99
CA GLN A 540 -29.65 -5.58 14.13
C GLN A 540 -28.76 -5.60 15.38
N PRO A 541 -28.35 -6.79 15.87
CA PRO A 541 -27.43 -6.90 17.00
C PRO A 541 -26.18 -6.02 16.82
N ASN A 542 -25.63 -5.52 17.92
CA ASN A 542 -24.49 -4.58 17.94
C ASN A 542 -24.73 -3.31 17.10
N PRO A 543 -25.80 -2.55 17.37
CA PRO A 543 -26.17 -1.40 16.55
C PRO A 543 -25.11 -0.31 16.59
N VAL A 544 -24.83 0.26 15.43
CA VAL A 544 -23.85 1.34 15.28
C VAL A 544 -24.49 2.73 15.12
N GLY A 545 -25.74 2.90 15.56
CA GLY A 545 -26.48 4.17 15.41
C GLY A 545 -27.15 4.33 14.05
N TYR A 546 -27.91 5.42 13.88
CA TYR A 546 -28.73 5.67 12.68
C TYR A 546 -28.10 6.74 11.79
N PRO A 547 -28.13 6.59 10.45
CA PRO A 547 -27.62 7.59 9.51
C PRO A 547 -28.55 8.80 9.32
N ALA A 548 -29.74 8.78 9.91
CA ALA A 548 -30.72 9.86 9.89
C ALA A 548 -31.66 9.71 11.09
N THR A 549 -32.57 10.66 11.28
CA THR A 549 -33.56 10.60 12.37
C THR A 549 -34.29 9.25 12.37
N ALA A 550 -34.17 8.53 13.47
CA ALA A 550 -34.83 7.25 13.67
C ALA A 550 -36.35 7.47 13.74
N ALA A 551 -37.11 6.73 12.94
CA ALA A 551 -38.56 6.65 13.06
C ALA A 551 -38.97 5.18 13.19
N THR A 552 -39.91 4.90 14.09
CA THR A 552 -40.43 3.55 14.31
C THR A 552 -40.98 2.98 13.02
N GLY A 553 -40.57 1.76 12.65
CA GLY A 553 -40.99 1.11 11.40
C GLY A 553 -40.12 1.42 10.18
N ARG A 554 -38.98 2.12 10.35
CA ARG A 554 -37.95 2.28 9.31
C ARG A 554 -36.91 1.18 9.37
N TYR A 555 -36.55 0.66 8.20
CA TYR A 555 -35.45 -0.28 8.04
C TYR A 555 -34.30 0.38 7.31
N PHE A 556 -33.15 0.48 7.95
CA PHE A 556 -31.95 1.12 7.39
C PHE A 556 -30.91 0.07 6.98
N VAL A 557 -30.09 0.46 6.01
CA VAL A 557 -28.81 -0.18 5.69
C VAL A 557 -27.84 0.89 5.21
N SER A 558 -26.59 0.84 5.69
CA SER A 558 -25.49 1.60 5.09
C SER A 558 -24.35 0.68 4.72
N ALA A 559 -23.63 1.01 3.65
CA ALA A 559 -22.50 0.21 3.20
C ALA A 559 -21.35 0.26 4.20
N LEU A 560 -21.03 1.46 4.68
CA LEU A 560 -19.89 1.71 5.57
C LEU A 560 -20.28 2.74 6.64
N LYS A 561 -19.87 2.46 7.87
CA LYS A 561 -19.78 3.45 8.94
C LYS A 561 -18.32 3.60 9.34
N VAL A 562 -17.79 4.82 9.29
CA VAL A 562 -16.47 5.17 9.79
C VAL A 562 -16.65 6.04 11.04
N GLY A 563 -16.04 5.60 12.14
CA GLY A 563 -16.02 6.35 13.38
C GLY A 563 -14.60 6.70 13.80
N VAL A 564 -14.36 7.95 14.20
CA VAL A 564 -13.10 8.37 14.83
C VAL A 564 -13.40 8.90 16.22
N VAL A 565 -12.69 8.39 17.22
CA VAL A 565 -12.85 8.81 18.62
C VAL A 565 -11.62 9.60 19.07
N ASN A 566 -11.83 10.60 19.94
CA ASN A 566 -10.74 11.22 20.69
C ASN A 566 -10.25 10.25 21.78
N ALA A 567 -9.04 10.48 22.32
CA ALA A 567 -8.51 9.80 23.50
C ALA A 567 -9.43 9.88 24.74
N THR A 568 -10.42 10.77 24.74
CA THR A 568 -11.46 10.87 25.78
C THR A 568 -12.72 10.05 25.47
N SER A 569 -12.70 9.14 24.50
CA SER A 569 -13.80 8.26 24.06
C SER A 569 -15.04 8.95 23.47
N THR A 570 -14.97 10.27 23.24
CA THR A 570 -16.04 11.03 22.58
C THR A 570 -15.91 10.84 21.06
N PRO A 571 -16.96 10.42 20.33
CA PRO A 571 -16.92 10.30 18.88
C PRO A 571 -16.77 11.69 18.26
N VAL A 572 -15.72 11.87 17.47
CA VAL A 572 -15.43 13.14 16.78
C VAL A 572 -15.76 13.04 15.30
N VAL A 573 -15.80 11.84 14.74
CA VAL A 573 -16.37 11.60 13.42
C VAL A 573 -17.32 10.41 13.55
N GLY A 574 -18.54 10.57 13.06
CA GLY A 574 -19.48 9.51 12.80
C GLY A 574 -19.96 9.68 11.38
N LEU A 575 -19.42 8.90 10.45
CA LEU A 575 -19.72 9.05 9.04
C LEU A 575 -20.38 7.79 8.50
N PHE A 576 -21.58 7.94 7.96
CA PHE A 576 -22.23 6.89 7.19
C PHE A 576 -22.06 7.16 5.69
N LEU A 577 -21.63 6.14 4.96
CA LEU A 577 -21.43 6.19 3.52
C LEU A 577 -22.35 5.19 2.82
N ALA A 578 -23.03 5.69 1.80
CA ALA A 578 -24.12 5.04 1.07
C ALA A 578 -25.15 4.43 2.02
N SER A 579 -26.14 5.22 2.41
CA SER A 579 -27.25 4.82 3.27
C SER A 579 -28.57 4.78 2.50
N ALA A 580 -29.41 3.82 2.85
CA ALA A 580 -30.76 3.68 2.33
C ALA A 580 -31.72 3.25 3.44
N SER A 581 -32.98 3.68 3.34
CA SER A 581 -34.05 3.21 4.20
C SER A 581 -35.40 3.16 3.51
N VAL A 582 -36.27 2.35 4.09
CA VAL A 582 -37.66 2.14 3.68
C VAL A 582 -38.54 2.12 4.92
N GLY A 583 -39.78 2.58 4.77
CA GLY A 583 -40.71 2.77 5.89
C GLY A 583 -40.61 4.16 6.56
N PRO A 584 -41.47 4.40 7.57
CA PRO A 584 -42.55 3.52 7.98
C PRO A 584 -43.69 3.52 6.96
N ASN A 585 -44.18 2.33 6.64
CA ASN A 585 -45.32 2.16 5.74
C ASN A 585 -46.57 1.82 6.57
N THR A 586 -47.70 2.45 6.26
CA THR A 586 -48.94 2.32 7.05
C THR A 586 -50.15 2.14 6.14
N VAL A 587 -51.23 1.54 6.65
CA VAL A 587 -52.51 1.42 5.93
C VAL A 587 -53.13 2.80 5.67
N ARG A 588 -53.85 2.96 4.56
CA ARG A 588 -54.51 4.21 4.08
C ARG A 588 -55.97 4.41 4.49
#